data_AF-A0A256ZF75-F1
#
_entry.id   AF-A0A256ZF75-F1
#
_cell.length_a   1.000
_cell.length_b   1.000
_cell.length_c   1.000
_cell.angle_alpha   90.00
_cell.angle_beta   90.00
_cell.angle_gamma   90.00
#
_symmetry.space_group_name_H-M   'P 1'
#
loop_
_entity.id
_entity.type
_entity.pdbx_description
1 polymer ?
#
loop_
_entity_poly.entity_id
_entity_poly.type
_entity_poly.pdbx_seq_one_letter_code
_entity_poly.pdbx_strand_id
1 'polypeptide(L)'
;MSKKASKYSGFILLAIGLVLLVTVFIFAYVEYKSVTVPEIGSTENIISWMLSWGIYLVMKIAFLGIMGWVGSIITLRGVSLLTASEERY
;
A
#
# COMPACT_ATOMS: atom_id res chain seq x y z
N MET A 1 -9.25 34.54 13.36
CA MET A 1 -9.40 34.13 11.94
C MET A 1 -8.91 32.69 11.67
N SER A 2 -8.96 31.74 12.63
CA SER A 2 -8.25 30.45 12.53
C SER A 2 -9.13 29.18 12.62
N LYS A 3 -10.45 29.28 12.47
CA LYS A 3 -11.36 28.11 12.68
C LYS A 3 -11.63 27.26 11.43
N LYS A 4 -11.33 27.76 10.21
CA LYS A 4 -11.59 27.02 8.95
C LYS A 4 -10.44 26.11 8.52
N ALA A 5 -9.19 26.43 8.89
CA ALA A 5 -8.01 25.69 8.46
C ALA A 5 -8.00 24.22 8.94
N SER A 6 -8.52 23.96 10.15
CA SER A 6 -8.55 22.62 10.76
C SER A 6 -9.49 21.62 10.04
N LYS A 7 -10.65 22.07 9.58
CA LYS A 7 -11.60 21.21 8.82
C LYS A 7 -11.05 20.80 7.45
N TYR A 8 -10.38 21.72 6.77
CA TYR A 8 -9.78 21.42 5.46
C TYR A 8 -8.56 20.50 5.57
N SER A 9 -7.73 20.63 6.62
CA SER A 9 -6.55 19.78 6.79
C SER A 9 -6.89 18.31 6.99
N GLY A 10 -7.97 18.00 7.73
CA GLY A 10 -8.40 16.61 7.91
C GLY A 10 -8.92 15.98 6.62
N PHE A 11 -9.69 16.73 5.83
CA PHE A 11 -10.27 16.24 4.58
C PHE A 11 -9.22 16.02 3.49
N ILE A 12 -8.25 16.94 3.39
CA ILE A 12 -7.10 16.82 2.49
C ILE A 12 -6.28 15.58 2.85
N LEU A 13 -6.04 15.34 4.15
CA LEU A 13 -5.26 14.18 4.59
C LEU A 13 -5.98 12.85 4.31
N LEU A 14 -7.31 12.83 4.48
CA LEU A 14 -8.11 11.65 4.15
C LEU A 14 -8.11 11.38 2.63
N ALA A 15 -8.27 12.43 1.81
CA ALA A 15 -8.20 12.33 0.36
C ALA A 15 -6.83 11.81 -0.11
N ILE A 16 -5.74 12.29 0.49
CA ILE A 16 -4.37 11.82 0.23
C ILE A 16 -4.24 10.32 0.60
N GLY A 17 -4.75 9.92 1.76
CA GLY A 17 -4.74 8.51 2.19
C GLY A 17 -5.49 7.60 1.21
N LEU A 18 -6.66 8.03 0.74
CA LEU A 18 -7.46 7.31 -0.24
C LEU A 18 -6.73 7.19 -1.60
N VAL A 19 -6.17 8.29 -2.11
CA VAL A 19 -5.41 8.29 -3.36
C VAL A 19 -4.18 7.38 -3.25
N LEU A 20 -3.48 7.41 -2.12
CA LEU A 20 -2.39 6.47 -1.83
C LEU A 20 -2.87 5.02 -1.86
N LEU A 21 -3.96 4.69 -1.18
CA LEU A 21 -4.52 3.34 -1.18
C LEU A 21 -4.86 2.85 -2.59
N VAL A 22 -5.54 3.67 -3.40
CA VAL A 22 -5.87 3.34 -4.78
C VAL A 22 -4.61 3.13 -5.61
N THR A 23 -3.59 3.97 -5.43
CA THR A 23 -2.30 3.85 -6.12
C THR A 23 -1.60 2.53 -5.77
N VAL A 24 -1.57 2.17 -4.49
CA VAL A 24 -1.02 0.87 -4.04
C VAL A 24 -1.78 -0.28 -4.67
N PHE A 25 -3.11 -0.18 -4.75
CA PHE A 25 -3.95 -1.21 -5.38
C PHE A 25 -3.65 -1.37 -6.88
N ILE A 26 -3.40 -0.26 -7.60
CA ILE A 26 -3.00 -0.29 -9.01
C ILE A 26 -1.64 -0.96 -9.15
N PHE A 27 -0.65 -0.59 -8.33
CA PHE A 27 0.66 -1.24 -8.34
C PHE A 27 0.54 -2.74 -8.03
N ALA A 28 -0.27 -3.12 -7.05
CA ALA A 28 -0.55 -4.52 -6.73
C ALA A 28 -1.13 -5.27 -7.93
N TYR A 29 -2.09 -4.67 -8.62
CA TYR A 29 -2.78 -5.28 -9.75
C TYR A 29 -1.85 -5.46 -10.96
N VAL A 30 -1.08 -4.43 -11.30
CA VAL A 30 -0.08 -4.49 -12.37
C VAL A 30 0.96 -5.55 -12.05
N GLU A 31 1.40 -5.61 -10.79
CA GLU A 31 2.41 -6.56 -10.37
C GLU A 31 1.90 -8.00 -10.33
N TYR A 32 0.65 -8.20 -9.93
CA TYR A 32 -0.02 -9.49 -10.05
C TYR A 32 -0.08 -9.97 -11.51
N LYS A 33 -0.36 -9.05 -12.44
CA LYS A 33 -0.41 -9.35 -13.89
C LYS A 33 0.97 -9.60 -14.51
N SER A 34 2.03 -9.02 -13.94
CA SER A 34 3.42 -9.17 -14.43
C SER A 34 4.08 -10.47 -13.99
N VAL A 35 3.55 -11.11 -12.94
CA VAL A 35 4.03 -12.42 -12.47
C VAL A 35 3.75 -13.47 -13.54
N THR A 36 4.77 -13.72 -14.36
CA THR A 36 4.80 -14.81 -15.32
C THR A 36 5.54 -15.96 -14.65
N VAL A 37 4.96 -17.17 -14.63
CA VAL A 37 5.64 -18.33 -14.05
C VAL A 37 6.90 -18.58 -14.90
N PRO A 38 8.11 -18.52 -14.32
CA PRO A 38 9.31 -18.80 -15.09
C PRO A 38 9.27 -20.24 -15.59
N GLU A 39 9.81 -20.48 -16.77
CA GLU A 39 10.06 -21.85 -17.22
C GLU A 39 11.09 -22.51 -16.29
N ILE A 40 10.85 -23.77 -15.98
CA ILE A 40 11.71 -24.56 -15.09
C ILE A 40 13.08 -24.67 -15.78
N GLY A 41 14.10 -24.02 -15.20
CA GLY A 41 15.48 -24.20 -15.64
C GLY A 41 15.91 -25.65 -15.46
N SER A 42 16.77 -26.14 -16.35
CA SER A 42 17.35 -27.49 -16.38
C SER A 42 17.49 -28.15 -15.00
N THR A 43 17.17 -29.45 -14.91
CA THR A 43 16.96 -30.26 -13.69
C THR A 43 18.08 -30.14 -12.64
N GLU A 44 19.28 -29.81 -13.07
CA GLU A 44 20.48 -29.69 -12.24
C GLU A 44 20.42 -28.54 -11.22
N ASN A 45 19.56 -27.52 -11.43
CA ASN A 45 19.52 -26.31 -10.59
C ASN A 45 18.13 -25.94 -10.05
N ILE A 46 17.18 -26.88 -10.01
CA ILE A 46 15.78 -26.63 -9.59
C ILE A 46 15.68 -25.99 -8.21
N ILE A 47 16.48 -26.41 -7.24
CA ILE A 47 16.42 -25.87 -5.86
C ILE A 47 16.82 -24.39 -5.83
N SER A 48 17.91 -24.03 -6.52
CA SER A 48 18.37 -22.63 -6.60
C SER A 48 17.34 -21.76 -7.33
N TRP A 49 16.76 -22.28 -8.41
CA TRP A 49 15.71 -21.60 -9.16
C TRP A 49 14.43 -21.39 -8.33
N MET A 50 13.94 -22.41 -7.62
CA MET A 50 12.78 -22.30 -6.73
C MET A 50 13.03 -21.31 -5.59
N LEU A 51 14.24 -21.32 -5.00
CA LEU A 51 14.59 -20.41 -3.91
C LEU A 51 14.65 -18.96 -4.42
N SER A 52 15.28 -18.72 -5.57
CA SER A 52 15.35 -17.40 -6.19
C SER A 52 13.96 -16.85 -6.52
N TRP A 53 13.10 -17.66 -7.15
CA TRP A 53 11.73 -17.30 -7.46
C TRP A 53 10.89 -17.08 -6.20
N GLY A 54 11.06 -17.93 -5.18
CA GLY A 54 10.39 -17.79 -3.89
C GLY A 54 10.76 -16.49 -3.18
N ILE A 55 12.05 -16.16 -3.10
CA ILE A 55 12.52 -14.90 -2.51
C ILE A 55 11.96 -13.70 -3.28
N TYR A 56 11.95 -13.76 -4.62
CA TYR A 56 11.37 -12.71 -5.46
C TYR A 56 9.89 -12.45 -5.13
N LEU A 57 9.09 -13.52 -5.01
CA LEU A 57 7.68 -13.41 -4.65
C LEU A 57 7.48 -12.87 -3.22
N VAL A 58 8.25 -13.37 -2.24
CA VAL A 58 8.14 -12.92 -0.85
C VAL A 58 8.50 -11.43 -0.72
N MET A 59 9.58 -10.98 -1.37
CA MET A 59 9.98 -9.57 -1.37
C MET A 59 8.90 -8.67 -1.99
N LYS A 60 8.28 -9.10 -3.09
CA LYS A 60 7.17 -8.39 -3.72
C LYS A 60 5.96 -8.28 -2.79
N ILE A 61 5.55 -9.38 -2.18
CA ILE A 61 4.43 -9.41 -1.24
C ILE A 61 4.72 -8.52 -0.03
N ALA A 62 5.93 -8.56 0.51
CA ALA A 62 6.36 -7.71 1.62
C ALA A 62 6.29 -6.22 1.25
N PHE A 63 6.79 -5.84 0.07
CA PHE A 63 6.72 -4.47 -0.43
C PHE A 63 5.27 -3.98 -0.57
N LEU A 64 4.40 -4.80 -1.17
CA LEU A 64 2.98 -4.52 -1.31
C LEU A 64 2.27 -4.39 0.03
N GLY A 65 2.60 -5.26 0.99
CA GLY A 65 2.07 -5.21 2.34
C GLY A 65 2.45 -3.93 3.07
N ILE A 66 3.71 -3.51 3.00
CA ILE A 66 4.19 -2.27 3.64
C ILE A 66 3.50 -1.05 3.01
N MET A 67 3.42 -0.99 1.68
CA MET A 67 2.73 0.09 0.98
C MET A 67 1.25 0.20 1.37
N GLY A 68 0.54 -0.93 1.44
CA GLY A 68 -0.86 -0.96 1.88
C GLY A 68 -1.03 -0.55 3.33
N TRP A 69 -0.12 -1.00 4.21
CA TRP A 69 -0.14 -0.65 5.63
C TRP A 69 0.07 0.85 5.86
N VAL A 70 1.01 1.48 5.15
CA VAL A 70 1.24 2.93 5.21
C VAL A 70 0.00 3.71 4.74
N GLY A 71 -0.64 3.30 3.64
CA GLY A 71 -1.88 3.91 3.17
C GLY A 71 -3.03 3.80 4.18
N SER A 72 -3.14 2.65 4.85
CA SER A 72 -4.13 2.43 5.92
C SER A 72 -3.87 3.31 7.14
N ILE A 73 -2.62 3.43 7.60
CA ILE A 73 -2.26 4.31 8.73
C ILE A 73 -2.56 5.78 8.41
N ILE A 74 -2.24 6.26 7.21
CA ILE A 74 -2.52 7.64 6.81
C ILE A 74 -4.03 7.90 6.79
N THR A 75 -4.81 6.95 6.28
CA THR A 75 -6.28 7.02 6.27
C THR A 75 -6.85 7.06 7.68
N LEU A 76 -6.39 6.15 8.57
CA LEU A 76 -6.79 6.12 9.99
C LEU A 76 -6.48 7.44 10.69
N ARG A 77 -5.29 8.00 10.47
CA ARG A 77 -4.91 9.31 11.05
C ARG A 77 -5.71 10.46 10.46
N GLY A 78 -6.02 10.42 9.17
CA GLY A 78 -6.91 11.39 8.50
C GLY A 78 -8.31 11.38 9.11
N VAL A 79 -8.91 10.21 9.33
CA VAL A 79 -10.22 10.05 9.97
C VAL A 79 -10.18 10.55 11.42
N SER A 80 -9.18 10.15 12.21
CA SER A 80 -9.06 10.57 13.61
C SER A 80 -8.95 12.10 13.77
N LEU A 81 -8.20 12.78 12.89
CA LEU A 81 -8.12 14.24 12.88
C LEU A 81 -9.45 14.92 12.51
N LEU A 82 -10.25 14.31 11.64
CA LEU A 82 -11.58 14.80 11.28
C LEU A 82 -12.57 14.65 12.43
N THR A 83 -12.66 13.47 13.03
CA THR A 83 -13.57 13.20 14.15
C THR A 83 -13.21 14.04 15.39
N ALA A 84 -11.92 14.19 15.70
CA ALA A 84 -11.47 15.08 16.79
C ALA A 84 -11.77 16.57 16.54
N SER A 85 -11.96 16.97 15.27
CA SER A 85 -12.40 18.32 14.92
C SER A 85 -13.92 18.52 15.07
N GLU A 86 -14.68 17.43 15.06
CA GLU A 86 -16.15 17.42 15.14
C GLU A 86 -16.65 17.41 16.59
N GLU A 87 -15.96 16.69 17.49
CA GLU A 87 -16.30 16.57 18.92
C GLU A 87 -16.05 17.87 19.74
N ARG A 88 -15.46 18.89 19.13
CA ARG A 88 -15.17 20.21 19.73
C ARG A 88 -16.22 21.28 19.38
N TYR A 89 -17.37 20.87 18.83
CA TYR A 89 -18.55 21.71 18.58
C TYR A 89 -19.74 21.22 19.39
#